data_AF-A0A183HUZ4-F1
#
_entry.id   AF-A0A183HUZ4-F1
#
_cell.length_a   1.000
_cell.length_b   1.000
_cell.length_c   1.000
_cell.angle_alpha   90.00
_cell.angle_beta   90.00
_cell.angle_gamma   90.00
#
_symmetry.space_group_name_H-M   'P 1'
#
loop_
_entity.id
_entity.type
_entity.pdbx_description
1 polymer ?
#
loop_
_entity_poly.entity_id
_entity_poly.type
_entity_poly.pdbx_seq_one_letter_code
_entity_poly.pdbx_strand_id
1 'polypeptide(L)'
;MSSISMSLRIGNLSNPINHIVENVRAVVENVFQYCPGGLCNIHSVSLQMVTGGPSLPLYIDAGPRNAVKLPMPIKMKDLKAERDKKAVVDELSTLPEGLEVLVYKDGEVKVVDSDS
;
A
#
# COMPACT_ATOMS: atom_id res chain seq x y z
N MET A 1 3.53 -15.61 8.42
CA MET A 1 2.58 -14.60 7.90
C MET A 1 1.20 -14.99 8.41
N SER A 2 0.65 -14.26 9.37
CA SER A 2 -0.66 -14.60 9.98
C SER A 2 -1.80 -14.12 9.09
N SER A 3 -2.65 -15.03 8.64
CA SER A 3 -3.89 -14.69 7.95
C SER A 3 -4.94 -14.33 8.99
N ILE A 4 -5.59 -13.17 8.86
CA ILE A 4 -6.65 -12.75 9.76
C ILE A 4 -7.99 -13.23 9.18
N SER A 5 -8.77 -13.93 10.00
CA SER A 5 -10.13 -14.35 9.68
C SER A 5 -11.11 -13.43 10.38
N MET A 6 -12.07 -12.87 9.64
CA MET A 6 -13.18 -12.09 10.18
C MET A 6 -14.49 -12.72 9.75
N SER A 7 -15.46 -12.79 10.66
CA SER A 7 -16.82 -13.24 10.38
C SER A 7 -17.81 -12.12 10.71
N LEU A 8 -18.80 -11.93 9.85
CA LEU A 8 -19.87 -10.96 10.04
C LEU A 8 -21.23 -11.65 9.84
N ARG A 9 -22.16 -11.43 10.77
CA ARG A 9 -23.52 -11.95 10.65
C ARG A 9 -24.35 -10.98 9.80
N ILE A 10 -24.89 -11.50 8.69
CA ILE A 10 -25.63 -10.73 7.68
C ILE A 10 -27.15 -10.82 7.81
N GLY A 11 -27.67 -11.78 8.59
CA GLY A 11 -29.10 -12.00 8.72
C GLY A 11 -29.45 -13.33 9.39
N ASN A 12 -30.75 -13.63 9.43
CA ASN A 12 -31.31 -14.90 9.89
C ASN A 12 -32.11 -15.55 8.74
N LEU A 13 -32.23 -16.88 8.75
CA LEU A 13 -33.01 -17.64 7.76
C LEU A 13 -34.52 -17.37 7.83
N SER A 14 -34.99 -16.80 8.94
CA SER A 14 -36.36 -16.29 9.07
C SER A 14 -36.62 -15.04 8.23
N ASN A 15 -35.56 -14.37 7.74
CA ASN A 15 -35.71 -13.16 6.95
C ASN A 15 -36.11 -13.50 5.50
N PRO A 16 -36.84 -12.60 4.81
CA PRO A 16 -37.06 -12.73 3.38
C PRO A 16 -35.74 -12.80 2.62
N ILE A 17 -35.68 -13.67 1.61
CA ILE A 17 -34.49 -13.90 0.80
C ILE A 17 -33.94 -12.59 0.21
N ASN A 18 -34.82 -11.71 -0.27
CA ASN A 18 -34.42 -10.43 -0.86
C ASN A 18 -33.62 -9.56 0.11
N HIS A 19 -34.00 -9.54 1.39
CA HIS A 19 -33.28 -8.77 2.42
C HIS A 19 -31.90 -9.38 2.69
N ILE A 20 -31.79 -10.71 2.68
CA ILE A 20 -30.49 -11.38 2.85
C ILE A 20 -29.57 -11.01 1.69
N VAL A 21 -30.07 -11.01 0.45
CA VAL A 21 -29.30 -10.63 -0.75
C VAL A 21 -28.82 -9.18 -0.67
N GLU A 22 -29.70 -8.25 -0.29
CA GLU A 22 -29.31 -6.83 -0.12
C GLU A 22 -28.26 -6.66 0.98
N ASN A 23 -28.41 -7.37 2.11
CA ASN A 23 -27.42 -7.34 3.18
C ASN A 23 -26.07 -7.89 2.73
N VAL A 24 -26.03 -9.00 2.00
CA VAL A 24 -24.79 -9.56 1.44
C VAL A 24 -24.12 -8.53 0.54
N ARG A 25 -24.88 -7.90 -0.37
CA ARG A 25 -24.37 -6.90 -1.29
C ARG A 25 -23.76 -5.71 -0.54
N ALA A 26 -24.51 -5.13 0.39
CA ALA A 26 -24.06 -3.99 1.19
C ALA A 26 -22.80 -4.34 1.99
N VAL A 27 -22.72 -5.54 2.56
CA VAL A 27 -21.54 -5.99 3.30
C VAL A 27 -20.33 -6.14 2.40
N VAL A 28 -20.47 -6.78 1.24
CA VAL A 28 -19.35 -6.97 0.30
C VAL A 28 -18.82 -5.63 -0.18
N GLU A 29 -19.70 -4.70 -0.58
CA GLU A 29 -19.33 -3.34 -1.02
C GLU A 29 -18.58 -2.59 0.09
N ASN A 30 -19.09 -2.62 1.33
CA ASN A 30 -18.44 -1.97 2.47
C ASN A 30 -17.09 -2.61 2.81
N VAL A 31 -17.00 -3.95 2.83
CA VAL A 31 -15.73 -4.64 3.13
C VAL A 31 -14.68 -4.27 2.09
N PHE A 32 -15.04 -4.19 0.81
CA PHE A 32 -14.10 -3.79 -0.23
C PHE A 32 -13.64 -2.34 -0.11
N GLN A 33 -14.52 -1.45 0.33
CA GLN A 33 -14.22 -0.03 0.54
C GLN A 33 -13.34 0.22 1.76
N TYR A 34 -13.59 -0.48 2.87
CA TYR A 34 -12.93 -0.21 4.16
C TYR A 34 -11.77 -1.17 4.48
N CYS A 35 -11.58 -2.25 3.72
CA CYS A 35 -10.43 -3.15 3.93
C CYS A 35 -9.11 -2.41 3.61
N PRO A 36 -8.15 -2.36 4.55
CA PRO A 36 -6.82 -1.83 4.26
C PRO A 36 -6.16 -2.62 3.12
N GLY A 37 -5.71 -1.92 2.07
CA GLY A 37 -5.21 -2.57 0.85
C GLY A 37 -6.29 -2.99 -0.16
N GLY A 38 -7.56 -2.71 0.15
CA GLY A 38 -8.71 -2.93 -0.73
C GLY A 38 -8.92 -4.41 -1.10
N LEU A 39 -9.53 -4.62 -2.26
CA LEU A 39 -9.80 -5.94 -2.84
C LEU A 39 -8.57 -6.85 -2.94
N CYS A 40 -7.39 -6.27 -3.19
CA CYS A 40 -6.13 -7.01 -3.32
C CYS A 40 -5.72 -7.74 -2.03
N ASN A 41 -6.20 -7.27 -0.86
CA ASN A 41 -5.87 -7.83 0.43
C ASN A 41 -6.91 -8.88 0.92
N ILE A 42 -7.96 -9.11 0.13
CA ILE A 42 -9.02 -10.06 0.43
C ILE A 42 -8.76 -11.35 -0.33
N HIS A 43 -8.42 -12.41 0.40
CA HIS A 43 -8.09 -13.70 -0.20
C HIS A 43 -9.31 -14.55 -0.57
N SER A 44 -10.33 -14.55 0.29
CA SER A 44 -11.52 -15.36 0.10
C SER A 44 -12.68 -14.78 0.91
N VAL A 45 -13.88 -14.87 0.35
CA VAL A 45 -15.12 -14.60 1.07
C VAL A 45 -15.99 -15.85 0.98
N SER A 46 -16.58 -16.24 2.10
CA SER A 46 -17.46 -17.41 2.15
C SER A 46 -18.64 -17.16 3.06
N LEU A 47 -19.80 -17.65 2.66
CA LEU A 47 -21.02 -17.63 3.48
C LEU A 47 -21.09 -18.91 4.30
N GLN A 48 -21.44 -18.78 5.58
CA GLN A 48 -21.58 -19.93 6.47
C GLN A 48 -22.83 -19.77 7.34
N MET A 49 -23.53 -20.87 7.57
CA MET A 49 -24.57 -20.94 8.60
C MET A 49 -23.94 -20.81 9.99
N VAL A 50 -24.54 -19.99 10.85
CA VAL A 50 -24.00 -19.78 12.21
C VAL A 50 -24.12 -21.03 13.09
N THR A 51 -25.05 -21.93 12.76
CA THR A 51 -25.20 -23.24 13.40
C THR A 51 -24.06 -24.21 13.07
N GLY A 52 -23.08 -23.78 12.27
CA GLY A 52 -22.03 -24.63 11.71
C GLY A 52 -22.47 -25.29 10.39
N GLY A 53 -21.50 -25.89 9.70
CA GLY A 53 -21.70 -26.54 8.41
C GLY A 53 -20.71 -26.07 7.34
N PRO A 54 -20.86 -26.58 6.10
CA PRO A 54 -19.98 -26.22 5.00
C PRO A 54 -20.11 -24.74 4.66
N SER A 55 -18.98 -24.13 4.32
CA SER A 55 -18.95 -22.76 3.82
C SER A 55 -19.18 -22.75 2.30
N LEU A 56 -20.01 -21.82 1.84
CA LEU A 56 -20.24 -21.57 0.42
C LEU A 56 -19.30 -20.44 -0.04
N PRO A 57 -18.29 -20.72 -0.87
CA PRO A 57 -17.39 -19.68 -1.36
C PRO A 57 -18.13 -18.72 -2.30
N LEU A 58 -17.95 -17.42 -2.06
CA LEU A 58 -18.32 -16.37 -3.00
C LEU A 58 -17.11 -16.12 -3.89
N TYR A 59 -17.25 -16.44 -5.18
CA TYR A 59 -16.16 -16.23 -6.13
C TYR A 59 -15.97 -14.73 -6.38
N ILE A 60 -14.75 -14.26 -6.17
CA ILE A 60 -14.36 -12.87 -6.39
C ILE A 60 -13.30 -12.86 -7.48
N ASP A 61 -13.56 -12.12 -8.56
CA ASP A 61 -12.55 -11.77 -9.53
C ASP A 61 -11.88 -10.47 -9.09
N ALA A 62 -10.66 -10.58 -8.54
CA ALA A 62 -9.83 -9.44 -8.16
C ALA A 62 -9.01 -8.89 -9.35
N GLY A 63 -9.35 -9.28 -10.57
CA GLY A 63 -8.66 -8.91 -11.80
C GLY A 63 -7.58 -9.91 -12.21
N PRO A 64 -6.96 -9.69 -13.39
CA PRO A 64 -5.99 -10.62 -13.93
C PRO A 64 -4.74 -10.69 -13.04
N ARG A 65 -4.26 -11.91 -12.78
CA ARG A 65 -3.05 -12.17 -11.96
C ARG A 65 -1.81 -11.39 -12.43
N ASN A 66 -1.76 -11.05 -13.72
CA ASN A 66 -0.68 -10.29 -14.34
C ASN A 66 -0.76 -8.76 -14.12
N ALA A 67 -1.85 -8.25 -13.52
CA ALA A 67 -1.99 -6.83 -13.17
C ALA A 67 -1.21 -6.46 -11.89
N VAL A 68 -0.70 -7.44 -11.14
CA VAL A 68 0.11 -7.20 -9.94
C VAL A 68 1.45 -6.59 -10.35
N LYS A 69 1.56 -5.26 -10.22
CA LYS A 69 2.83 -4.55 -10.37
C LYS A 69 3.54 -4.52 -9.02
N LEU A 70 4.52 -5.41 -8.85
CA LEU A 70 5.44 -5.32 -7.72
C LEU A 70 6.29 -4.05 -7.89
N PRO A 71 6.49 -3.25 -6.83
CA PRO A 71 7.43 -2.14 -6.88
C PRO A 71 8.81 -2.72 -7.20
N MET A 72 9.37 -2.33 -8.34
CA MET A 72 10.72 -2.73 -8.67
C MET A 72 11.68 -2.08 -7.67
N PRO A 73 12.69 -2.81 -7.18
CA PRO A 73 13.72 -2.20 -6.35
C PRO A 73 14.32 -1.02 -7.12
N ILE A 74 14.33 0.15 -6.48
CA ILE A 74 14.87 1.37 -7.05
C ILE A 74 16.34 1.07 -7.37
N LYS A 75 16.76 1.26 -8.62
CA LYS A 75 18.15 1.01 -8.99
C LYS A 75 19.03 1.97 -8.22
N MET A 76 20.21 1.50 -7.80
CA MET A 76 21.16 2.29 -7.03
C MET A 76 21.53 3.63 -7.70
N LYS A 77 21.47 3.68 -9.04
CA LYS A 77 21.66 4.89 -9.85
C LYS A 77 20.56 5.94 -9.63
N ASP A 78 19.30 5.49 -9.55
CA ASP A 78 18.14 6.38 -9.37
C ASP A 78 18.10 6.94 -7.95
N LEU A 79 18.48 6.12 -6.96
CA LEU A 79 18.69 6.58 -5.57
C LEU A 79 19.77 7.66 -5.47
N LYS A 80 20.90 7.46 -6.17
CA LYS A 80 22.00 8.44 -6.20
C LYS A 80 21.57 9.73 -6.89
N ALA A 81 20.87 9.64 -8.02
CA ALA A 81 20.34 10.81 -8.72
C ALA A 81 19.30 11.59 -7.90
N GLU A 82 18.44 10.91 -7.13
CA GLU A 82 17.52 11.56 -6.17
C GLU A 82 18.27 12.27 -5.04
N ARG A 83 19.35 11.64 -4.53
CA ARG A 83 20.22 12.21 -3.50
C ARG A 83 20.93 13.47 -3.99
N ASP A 84 21.47 13.41 -5.20
CA ASP A 84 22.21 14.52 -5.82
C ASP A 84 21.27 15.70 -6.16
N LYS A 85 20.03 15.44 -6.62
CA LYS A 85 19.03 16.50 -6.89
C LYS A 85 18.59 17.29 -5.66
N LYS A 86 18.71 16.69 -4.47
CA LYS A 86 18.30 17.28 -3.19
C LYS A 86 19.50 17.84 -2.42
N ALA A 87 20.70 17.76 -2.99
CA ALA A 87 21.88 18.36 -2.39
C ALA A 87 21.75 19.88 -2.49
N VAL A 88 22.05 20.57 -1.39
CA VAL A 88 22.07 22.03 -1.33
C VAL A 88 23.52 22.46 -1.41
N VAL A 89 23.80 23.43 -2.28
CA VAL A 89 25.11 24.05 -2.42
C VAL A 89 25.01 25.46 -1.87
N ASP A 90 25.87 25.80 -0.90
CA ASP A 90 25.89 27.13 -0.31
C ASP A 90 27.31 27.50 0.17
N GLU A 91 27.54 28.81 0.29
CA GLU A 91 28.78 29.36 0.83
C GLU A 91 28.84 29.18 2.35
N LEU A 92 30.03 28.87 2.89
CA LEU A 92 30.23 28.73 4.32
C LEU A 92 31.29 29.72 4.79
N SER A 93 30.92 30.62 5.71
CA SER A 93 31.77 31.73 6.19
C SER A 93 33.06 31.31 6.90
N THR A 94 33.27 30.01 7.13
CA THR A 94 34.49 29.45 7.72
C THR A 94 35.46 28.90 6.67
N LEU A 95 35.07 28.87 5.39
CA LEU A 95 35.92 28.45 4.29
C LEU A 95 36.54 29.66 3.58
N PRO A 96 37.75 29.50 2.98
CA PRO A 96 38.34 30.52 2.12
C PRO A 96 37.41 30.94 0.98
N GLU A 97 37.56 32.18 0.51
CA GLU A 97 36.85 32.68 -0.68
C GLU A 97 37.14 31.78 -1.90
N GLY A 98 36.09 31.37 -2.61
CA GLY A 98 36.17 30.46 -3.77
C GLY A 98 35.83 28.98 -3.47
N LEU A 99 35.37 28.66 -2.27
CA LEU A 99 34.93 27.30 -1.89
C LEU A 99 33.48 27.29 -1.40
N GLU A 100 32.70 26.36 -1.94
CA GLU A 100 31.30 26.10 -1.58
C GLU A 100 31.14 24.73 -0.93
N VAL A 101 30.02 24.55 -0.22
CA VAL A 101 29.71 23.32 0.50
C VAL A 101 28.46 22.67 -0.05
N LEU A 102 28.61 21.42 -0.49
CA LEU A 102 27.54 20.51 -0.87
C LEU A 102 27.10 19.69 0.34
N VAL A 103 25.86 19.89 0.76
CA VAL A 103 25.23 19.15 1.86
C VAL A 103 24.14 18.23 1.31
N TYR A 104 24.29 16.94 1.56
CA TYR A 104 23.29 15.92 1.24
C TYR A 104 22.31 15.74 2.40
N LYS A 105 21.08 15.28 2.13
CA LYS A 105 20.02 15.09 3.14
C LYS A 105 20.34 14.11 4.27
N ASP A 106 21.28 13.21 4.04
CA ASP A 106 21.76 12.24 5.04
C ASP A 106 22.94 12.77 5.86
N GLY A 107 23.32 14.04 5.66
CA GLY A 107 24.37 14.71 6.42
C GLY A 107 25.78 14.49 5.89
N GLU A 108 25.95 13.84 4.72
CA GLU A 108 27.25 13.86 4.04
C GLU A 108 27.53 15.30 3.55
N VAL A 109 28.76 15.77 3.75
CA VAL A 109 29.20 17.11 3.38
C VAL A 109 30.42 17.02 2.49
N LYS A 110 30.44 17.76 1.37
CA LYS A 110 31.58 17.88 0.46
C LYS A 110 31.91 19.34 0.21
N VAL A 111 33.20 19.65 0.10
CA VAL A 111 33.67 20.96 -0.32
C VAL A 111 33.92 20.90 -1.83
N VAL A 112 33.47 21.92 -2.55
CA VAL A 112 33.68 22.09 -3.99
C VAL A 112 34.22 23.48 -4.30
N ASP A 113 35.00 23.61 -5.37
CA ASP A 113 35.44 24.91 -5.88
C ASP A 113 34.28 25.64 -6.56
N SER A 114 34.14 26.94 -6.29
CA SER A 114 33.10 27.80 -6.87
C SER A 114 33.27 28.05 -8.38
N ASP A 115 34.42 27.68 -8.96
CA ASP A 115 34.83 27.95 -10.35
C ASP A 115 34.66 26.75 -11.31
N SER A 116 33.72 25.82 -11.06
CA SER A 116 33.42 24.67 -11.94
C SER A 116 31.93 24.43 -12.14
#